data_AF-A0A447N5M7-F1
#
_entry.id   AF-A0A447N5M7-F1
#
_cell.length_a   1.000
_cell.length_b   1.000
_cell.length_c   1.000
_cell.angle_alpha   90.00
_cell.angle_beta   90.00
_cell.angle_gamma   90.00
#
_symmetry.space_group_name_H-M   'P 1'
#
loop_
_entity.id
_entity.type
_entity.pdbx_description
1 polymer ?
#
loop_
_entity_poly.entity_id
_entity_poly.type
_entity_poly.pdbx_seq_one_letter_code
_entity_poly.pdbx_strand_id
1 'polypeptide(L)'
;MTISTDTTLLHDPRRQASLLYWQGFSVPQIAEMLQVKRPTVQSWKQRDGWDGIAPISRVESSLEARLIQLIAKPQKSGGDFKEIDLLGRQIERLARVNRYSQTGNEADLNPNVANRNKGERKRPKKNFFSDEAVAKLEEIFFDQSFEYQLQWYRAGLAHRIRDILKSARLARRSTFPARHCCARSRPAITRFFCRPVKRRLTCSGNTLSSLRDWLTST
;
A
#
# COMPACT_ATOMS: atom_id res chain seq x y z
N MET A 1 -4.65 -36.76 -44.16
CA MET A 1 -3.34 -36.10 -44.27
C MET A 1 -2.65 -36.17 -42.92
N THR A 2 -1.65 -37.04 -42.79
CA THR A 2 -0.83 -37.17 -41.57
C THR A 2 0.18 -36.04 -41.56
N ILE A 3 -0.06 -35.01 -40.75
CA ILE A 3 0.90 -33.93 -40.53
C ILE A 3 2.01 -34.50 -39.64
N SER A 4 3.06 -35.02 -40.26
CA SER A 4 4.30 -35.39 -39.56
C SER A 4 4.98 -34.10 -39.14
N THR A 5 4.79 -33.70 -37.89
CA THR A 5 5.58 -32.61 -37.30
C THR A 5 6.94 -33.21 -36.98
N ASP A 6 7.94 -32.88 -37.80
CA ASP A 6 9.32 -33.29 -37.59
C ASP A 6 9.81 -32.72 -36.26
N THR A 7 9.74 -33.55 -35.23
CA THR A 7 9.99 -33.22 -33.82
C THR A 7 11.47 -33.33 -33.48
N THR A 8 12.30 -33.67 -34.45
CA THR A 8 13.76 -33.83 -34.33
C THR A 8 14.45 -32.54 -33.87
N LEU A 9 13.93 -31.37 -34.24
CA LEU A 9 14.39 -30.06 -33.73
C LEU A 9 13.87 -29.71 -32.32
N LEU A 10 12.82 -30.38 -31.84
CA LEU A 10 12.19 -30.16 -30.53
C LEU A 10 12.81 -31.03 -29.43
N HIS A 11 13.65 -32.01 -29.78
CA HIS A 11 14.25 -32.94 -28.84
C HIS A 11 15.75 -32.68 -28.66
N ASP A 12 16.12 -31.45 -28.32
CA ASP A 12 17.50 -31.16 -27.90
C ASP A 12 17.75 -31.81 -26.51
N PRO A 13 18.55 -32.89 -26.42
CA PRO A 13 18.77 -33.60 -25.16
C PRO A 13 19.43 -32.69 -24.12
N ARG A 14 20.17 -31.66 -24.54
CA ARG A 14 20.79 -30.69 -23.62
C ARG A 14 19.76 -29.82 -22.92
N ARG A 15 18.76 -29.31 -23.68
CA ARG A 15 17.64 -28.54 -23.11
C ARG A 15 16.73 -29.39 -22.24
N GLN A 16 16.49 -30.64 -22.64
CA GLN A 16 15.70 -31.55 -21.80
C GLN A 16 16.42 -31.88 -20.49
N ALA A 17 17.74 -32.06 -20.53
CA ALA A 17 18.55 -32.27 -19.34
C ALA A 17 18.49 -31.09 -18.36
N SER A 18 18.53 -29.83 -18.85
CA SER A 18 18.44 -28.66 -17.98
C SER A 18 17.07 -28.54 -17.31
N LEU A 19 15.98 -28.84 -18.03
CA LEU A 19 14.63 -28.86 -17.47
C LEU A 19 14.47 -29.93 -16.37
N LEU A 20 14.96 -31.16 -16.62
CA LEU A 20 14.94 -32.22 -15.62
C LEU A 20 15.78 -31.85 -14.39
N TYR A 21 16.93 -31.19 -14.58
CA TYR A 21 17.74 -30.73 -13.47
C TYR A 21 16.99 -29.73 -12.58
N TRP A 22 16.30 -28.76 -13.18
CA TRP A 22 15.52 -27.78 -12.40
C TRP A 22 14.25 -28.35 -11.77
N GLN A 23 13.78 -29.51 -12.22
CA GLN A 23 12.72 -30.28 -11.55
C GLN A 23 13.22 -31.02 -10.30
N GLY A 24 14.54 -31.11 -10.09
CA GLY A 24 15.16 -31.74 -8.92
C GLY A 24 15.79 -33.10 -9.18
N PHE A 25 15.85 -33.56 -10.44
CA PHE A 25 16.53 -34.81 -10.78
C PHE A 25 18.05 -34.66 -10.66
N SER A 26 18.70 -35.71 -10.15
CA SER A 26 20.15 -35.76 -10.06
C SER A 26 20.80 -36.03 -11.43
N VAL A 27 22.05 -35.58 -11.61
CA VAL A 27 22.80 -35.78 -12.87
C VAL A 27 22.87 -37.27 -13.31
N PRO A 28 23.07 -38.26 -12.42
CA PRO A 28 23.01 -39.68 -12.79
C PRO A 28 21.64 -40.11 -13.32
N GLN A 29 20.55 -39.72 -12.65
CA GLN A 29 19.19 -40.04 -13.08
C GLN A 29 18.88 -39.43 -14.46
N ILE A 30 19.30 -38.19 -14.70
CA ILE A 30 19.11 -37.52 -15.99
C ILE A 30 19.87 -38.24 -17.10
N ALA A 31 21.10 -38.70 -16.81
CA ALA A 31 21.91 -39.45 -17.75
C ALA A 31 21.24 -40.77 -18.16
N GLU A 32 20.65 -41.49 -17.19
CA GLU A 32 19.87 -42.71 -17.44
C GLU A 32 18.58 -42.43 -18.23
N MET A 33 17.82 -41.41 -17.86
CA MET A 33 16.55 -41.05 -18.53
C MET A 33 16.76 -40.64 -19.98
N LEU A 34 17.82 -39.90 -20.28
CA LEU A 34 18.13 -39.42 -21.63
C LEU A 34 19.06 -40.38 -22.41
N GLN A 35 19.48 -41.49 -21.80
CA GLN A 35 20.40 -42.47 -22.40
C GLN A 35 21.72 -41.83 -22.88
N VAL A 36 22.23 -40.85 -22.13
CA VAL A 36 23.51 -40.16 -22.41
C VAL A 36 24.52 -40.47 -21.32
N LYS A 37 25.81 -40.45 -21.66
CA LYS A 37 26.88 -40.67 -20.68
C LYS A 37 26.85 -39.57 -19.60
N ARG A 38 26.98 -39.94 -18.32
CA ARG A 38 27.03 -39.00 -17.18
C ARG A 38 28.00 -37.82 -17.37
N PRO A 39 29.24 -38.00 -17.86
CA PRO A 39 30.17 -36.88 -18.08
C PRO A 39 29.62 -35.83 -19.06
N THR A 40 28.80 -36.24 -20.03
CA THR A 40 28.17 -35.34 -21.00
C THR A 40 27.19 -34.39 -20.30
N VAL A 41 26.30 -34.92 -19.46
CA VAL A 41 25.33 -34.11 -18.69
C VAL A 41 26.06 -33.20 -17.70
N GLN A 42 27.09 -33.71 -17.02
CA GLN A 42 27.92 -32.90 -16.13
C GLN A 42 28.59 -31.73 -16.87
N SER A 43 29.09 -31.98 -18.08
CA SER A 43 29.70 -30.96 -18.92
C SER A 43 28.70 -29.90 -19.38
N TRP A 44 27.45 -30.28 -19.69
CA TRP A 44 26.39 -29.31 -20.01
C TRP A 44 26.05 -28.45 -18.80
N LYS A 45 25.86 -29.07 -17.63
CA LYS A 45 25.58 -28.37 -16.37
C LYS A 45 26.62 -27.30 -16.07
N GLN A 46 27.91 -27.63 -16.24
CA GLN A 46 29.01 -26.69 -16.00
C GLN A 46 29.07 -25.58 -17.06
N ARG A 47 28.95 -25.92 -18.35
CA ARG A 47 29.03 -24.94 -19.44
C ARG A 47 27.89 -23.92 -19.41
N ASP A 48 26.69 -24.38 -19.10
CA ASP A 48 25.50 -23.53 -19.06
C ASP A 48 25.23 -22.94 -17.68
N GLY A 49 26.06 -23.27 -16.68
CA GLY A 49 25.96 -22.73 -15.33
C GLY A 49 24.58 -22.92 -14.70
N TRP A 50 23.96 -24.11 -14.81
CA TRP A 50 22.55 -24.32 -14.44
C TRP A 50 22.21 -23.92 -12.99
N ASP A 51 23.20 -23.99 -12.09
CA ASP A 51 23.06 -23.60 -10.68
C ASP A 51 22.91 -22.09 -10.49
N GLY A 52 23.52 -21.28 -11.36
CA GLY A 52 23.51 -19.82 -11.27
C GLY A 52 22.28 -19.15 -11.88
N ILE A 53 21.45 -19.90 -12.63
CA ILE A 53 20.28 -19.33 -13.29
C ILE A 53 19.17 -19.08 -12.27
N ALA A 54 18.70 -17.84 -12.17
CA ALA A 54 17.61 -17.47 -11.27
C ALA A 54 16.30 -18.22 -11.63
N PRO A 55 15.50 -18.66 -10.64
CA PRO A 55 14.25 -19.38 -10.90
C PRO A 55 13.28 -18.64 -11.83
N ILE A 56 13.19 -17.31 -11.71
CA ILE A 56 12.35 -16.48 -12.59
C ILE A 56 12.78 -16.63 -14.05
N SER A 57 14.08 -16.55 -14.34
CA SER A 57 14.60 -16.69 -15.70
C SER A 57 14.33 -18.07 -16.29
N ARG A 58 14.33 -19.13 -15.46
CA ARG A 58 13.95 -20.49 -15.90
C ARG A 58 12.49 -20.55 -16.36
N VAL A 59 11.60 -19.88 -15.62
CA VAL A 59 10.17 -19.79 -15.96
C VAL A 59 9.97 -18.96 -17.24
N GLU A 60 10.68 -17.84 -17.38
CA GLU A 60 10.63 -16.99 -18.58
C GLU A 60 11.01 -17.78 -19.84
N SER A 61 12.14 -18.49 -19.82
CA SER A 61 12.57 -19.31 -20.96
C SER A 61 11.58 -20.43 -21.29
N SER A 62 10.94 -21.01 -20.28
CA SER A 62 9.95 -22.08 -20.48
C SER A 62 8.66 -21.56 -21.11
N LEU A 63 8.18 -20.39 -20.66
CA LEU A 63 7.01 -19.72 -21.22
C LEU A 63 7.25 -19.25 -22.66
N GLU A 64 8.43 -18.68 -22.93
CA GLU A 64 8.85 -18.25 -24.26
C GLU A 64 8.88 -19.43 -25.23
N ALA A 65 9.51 -20.54 -24.85
CA ALA A 65 9.59 -21.73 -25.69
C ALA A 65 8.19 -22.28 -26.03
N ARG A 66 7.28 -22.32 -25.05
CA ARG A 66 5.90 -22.77 -25.27
C ARG A 66 5.13 -21.83 -26.19
N LEU A 67 5.31 -20.52 -26.02
CA LEU A 67 4.68 -19.53 -26.87
C LEU A 67 5.15 -19.65 -28.33
N ILE A 68 6.47 -19.80 -28.56
CA ILE A 68 7.04 -20.04 -29.89
C ILE A 68 6.44 -21.29 -30.53
N GLN A 69 6.31 -22.38 -29.77
CA GLN A 69 5.69 -23.62 -30.25
C GLN A 69 4.24 -23.42 -30.72
N LEU A 70 3.43 -22.68 -29.96
CA LEU A 70 2.04 -22.40 -30.31
C LEU A 70 1.91 -21.46 -31.51
N ILE A 71 2.81 -20.47 -31.63
CA ILE A 71 2.84 -19.54 -32.77
C ILE A 71 3.22 -20.29 -34.05
N ALA A 72 4.24 -21.15 -33.98
CA ALA A 72 4.74 -21.94 -35.11
C ALA A 72 3.74 -23.01 -35.59
N LYS A 73 2.71 -23.34 -34.79
CA LYS A 73 1.70 -24.33 -35.15
C LYS A 73 0.93 -23.91 -36.43
N PRO A 74 0.86 -24.76 -37.47
CA PRO A 74 0.29 -24.39 -38.77
C PRO A 74 -1.23 -24.25 -38.74
N GLN A 75 -1.93 -25.10 -37.97
CA GLN A 75 -3.37 -25.03 -37.77
C GLN A 75 -3.66 -24.79 -36.29
N LYS A 76 -4.23 -23.64 -35.98
CA LYS A 76 -4.52 -23.20 -34.61
C LYS A 76 -5.98 -23.49 -34.27
N SER A 77 -6.19 -24.16 -33.15
CA SER A 77 -7.52 -24.38 -32.56
C SER A 77 -7.91 -23.19 -31.67
N GLY A 78 -9.20 -23.07 -31.35
CA GLY A 78 -9.69 -22.09 -30.37
C GLY A 78 -9.03 -22.23 -28.99
N GLY A 79 -8.60 -23.43 -28.62
CA GLY A 79 -7.85 -23.68 -27.38
C GLY A 79 -6.44 -23.08 -27.42
N ASP A 80 -5.75 -23.19 -28.56
CA ASP A 80 -4.39 -22.64 -28.72
C ASP A 80 -4.40 -21.11 -28.60
N PHE A 81 -5.41 -20.43 -29.15
CA PHE A 81 -5.54 -18.97 -29.01
C PHE A 81 -5.73 -18.53 -27.56
N LYS A 82 -6.48 -19.31 -26.76
CA LYS A 82 -6.62 -19.04 -25.32
C LYS A 82 -5.31 -19.28 -24.57
N GLU A 83 -4.58 -20.33 -24.92
CA GLU A 83 -3.26 -20.59 -24.31
C GLU A 83 -2.27 -19.46 -24.64
N ILE A 84 -2.22 -19.00 -25.89
CA ILE A 84 -1.39 -17.86 -26.30
C ILE A 84 -1.75 -16.60 -25.51
N ASP A 85 -3.04 -16.27 -25.35
CA ASP A 85 -3.48 -15.12 -24.57
C ASP A 85 -3.10 -15.24 -23.09
N LEU A 86 -3.29 -16.42 -22.49
CA LEU A 86 -2.87 -16.68 -21.11
C LEU A 86 -1.35 -16.58 -20.94
N LEU A 87 -0.56 -17.13 -21.86
CA LEU A 87 0.90 -17.01 -21.82
C LEU A 87 1.35 -15.56 -21.98
N GLY A 88 0.72 -14.79 -22.86
CA GLY A 88 1.00 -13.36 -23.04
C GLY A 88 0.78 -12.54 -21.76
N ARG A 89 -0.33 -12.77 -21.06
CA ARG A 89 -0.61 -12.14 -19.75
C ARG A 89 0.41 -12.52 -18.68
N GLN A 90 0.94 -13.74 -18.74
CA GLN A 90 1.92 -14.23 -17.78
C GLN A 90 3.28 -13.57 -18.02
N ILE A 91 3.68 -13.40 -19.28
CA ILE A 91 4.89 -12.66 -19.65
C ILE A 91 4.82 -11.20 -19.16
N GLU A 92 3.67 -10.55 -19.33
CA GLU A 92 3.48 -9.18 -18.82
C GLU A 92 3.66 -9.11 -17.29
N ARG A 93 3.13 -10.09 -16.56
CA ARG A 93 3.29 -10.17 -15.09
C ARG A 93 4.75 -10.38 -14.69
N LEU A 94 5.49 -11.24 -15.39
CA LEU A 94 6.91 -11.44 -15.11
C LEU A 94 7.72 -10.18 -15.39
N ALA A 95 7.43 -9.46 -16.49
CA ALA A 95 8.07 -8.18 -16.78
C ALA A 95 7.83 -7.14 -15.68
N ARG A 96 6.62 -7.09 -15.09
CA ARG A 96 6.32 -6.23 -13.93
C ARG A 96 7.12 -6.64 -12.69
N VAL A 97 7.24 -7.93 -12.41
CA VAL A 97 8.05 -8.44 -11.29
C VAL A 97 9.53 -8.09 -11.49
N ASN A 98 10.07 -8.21 -12.71
CA ASN A 98 11.44 -7.81 -13.01
C ASN A 98 11.66 -6.31 -12.82
N ARG A 99 10.71 -5.49 -13.30
CA ARG A 99 10.76 -4.03 -13.11
C ARG A 99 10.72 -3.65 -11.64
N TYR A 100 9.90 -4.32 -10.84
CA TYR A 100 9.85 -4.16 -9.39
C TYR A 100 11.18 -4.56 -8.73
N SER A 101 11.80 -5.68 -9.15
CA SER A 101 13.11 -6.09 -8.65
C SER A 101 14.18 -5.03 -8.88
N GLN A 102 14.11 -4.29 -9.99
CA GLN A 102 15.04 -3.20 -10.30
C GLN A 102 14.72 -1.88 -9.58
N THR A 103 13.43 -1.53 -9.49
CA THR A 103 12.99 -0.19 -9.04
C THR A 103 12.61 -0.15 -7.56
N GLY A 104 12.17 -1.28 -6.99
CA GLY A 104 11.64 -1.40 -5.62
C GLY A 104 10.28 -0.73 -5.40
N ASN A 105 9.62 -0.25 -6.46
CA ASN A 105 8.36 0.50 -6.36
C ASN A 105 7.13 -0.41 -6.48
N GLU A 106 6.36 -0.54 -5.40
CA GLU A 106 5.13 -1.35 -5.36
C GLU A 106 4.09 -0.98 -6.44
N ALA A 107 4.14 0.25 -6.97
CA ALA A 107 3.26 0.69 -8.05
C ALA A 107 3.46 -0.11 -9.36
N ASP A 108 4.64 -0.70 -9.58
CA ASP A 108 4.94 -1.51 -10.77
C ASP A 108 4.26 -2.89 -10.70
N LEU A 109 4.01 -3.41 -9.50
CA LEU A 109 3.32 -4.70 -9.30
C LEU A 109 1.80 -4.57 -9.49
N ASN A 110 1.22 -3.47 -9.02
CA ASN A 110 -0.23 -3.30 -9.00
C ASN A 110 -0.67 -2.06 -9.82
N PRO A 111 -1.22 -2.25 -11.04
CA PRO A 111 -1.68 -1.14 -11.87
C PRO A 111 -2.85 -0.36 -11.24
N ASN A 112 -3.58 -0.95 -10.29
CA ASN A 112 -4.66 -0.25 -9.58
C ASN A 112 -4.12 0.83 -8.62
N VAL A 113 -2.88 0.68 -8.12
CA VAL A 113 -2.23 1.70 -7.27
C VAL A 113 -1.91 2.94 -8.10
N ALA A 114 -1.43 2.75 -9.33
CA ALA A 114 -1.24 3.84 -10.28
C ALA A 114 -2.58 4.55 -10.58
N ASN A 115 -3.65 3.77 -10.83
CA ASN A 115 -4.98 4.32 -11.11
C ASN A 115 -5.57 5.10 -9.92
N ARG A 116 -5.32 4.69 -8.68
CA ARG A 116 -5.77 5.40 -7.47
C ARG A 116 -5.18 6.81 -7.35
N ASN A 117 -3.96 7.02 -7.85
CA ASN A 117 -3.25 8.29 -7.73
C ASN A 117 -3.39 9.20 -8.96
N LYS A 118 -4.10 8.76 -10.01
CA LYS A 118 -4.23 9.50 -11.28
C LYS A 118 -5.21 10.68 -11.22
N GLY A 119 -6.10 10.73 -10.24
CA GLY A 119 -7.12 11.78 -10.09
C GLY A 119 -6.69 12.95 -9.20
N GLU A 120 -7.35 14.11 -9.35
CA GLU A 120 -7.21 15.23 -8.42
C GLU A 120 -7.62 14.77 -7.01
N ARG A 121 -6.64 14.72 -6.09
CA ARG A 121 -6.91 14.38 -4.69
C ARG A 121 -7.85 15.44 -4.11
N LYS A 122 -9.08 15.05 -3.77
CA LYS A 122 -10.01 15.92 -3.03
C LYS A 122 -9.30 16.46 -1.79
N ARG A 123 -9.09 17.77 -1.75
CA ARG A 123 -8.47 18.43 -0.61
C ARG A 123 -9.35 18.16 0.62
N PRO A 124 -8.75 17.80 1.78
CA PRO A 124 -9.54 17.58 2.99
C PRO A 124 -10.33 18.85 3.31
N LYS A 125 -11.63 18.70 3.55
CA LYS A 125 -12.52 19.83 3.88
C LYS A 125 -11.99 20.48 5.17
N LYS A 126 -11.61 21.75 5.08
CA LYS A 126 -11.10 22.50 6.25
C LYS A 126 -12.25 22.67 7.24
N ASN A 127 -11.96 22.46 8.53
CA ASN A 127 -12.92 22.63 9.62
C ASN A 127 -13.34 24.10 9.71
N PHE A 128 -14.48 24.44 9.08
CA PHE A 128 -15.08 25.77 9.11
C PHE A 128 -16.26 25.76 10.09
N PHE A 129 -16.20 26.62 11.11
CA PHE A 129 -17.31 26.97 11.98
C PHE A 129 -17.86 28.31 11.52
N SER A 130 -19.19 28.44 11.42
CA SER A 130 -19.85 29.74 11.22
C SER A 130 -19.76 30.57 12.51
N ASP A 131 -19.86 31.89 12.38
CA ASP A 131 -19.82 32.80 13.53
C ASP A 131 -20.97 32.54 14.51
N GLU A 132 -22.14 32.11 14.00
CA GLU A 132 -23.28 31.68 14.84
C GLU A 132 -22.97 30.42 15.66
N ALA A 133 -22.27 29.44 15.07
CA ALA A 133 -21.87 28.23 15.78
C ALA A 133 -20.82 28.54 16.85
N VAL A 134 -19.96 29.53 16.60
CA VAL A 134 -19.01 30.04 17.59
C VAL A 134 -19.73 30.71 18.75
N ALA A 135 -20.73 31.55 18.49
CA ALA A 135 -21.49 32.23 19.54
C ALA A 135 -22.21 31.24 20.46
N LYS A 136 -22.86 30.21 19.89
CA LYS A 136 -23.49 29.13 20.66
C LYS A 136 -22.49 28.35 21.52
N LEU A 137 -21.27 28.12 21.01
CA LEU A 137 -20.22 27.48 21.79
C LEU A 137 -19.71 28.36 22.93
N GLU A 138 -19.69 29.69 22.76
CA GLU A 138 -19.35 30.63 23.84
C GLU A 138 -20.43 30.64 24.94
N GLU A 139 -21.71 30.65 24.57
CA GLU A 139 -22.84 30.58 25.51
C GLU A 139 -22.79 29.32 26.37
N ILE A 140 -22.75 28.15 25.73
CA ILE A 140 -22.65 26.84 26.39
C ILE A 140 -21.40 26.76 27.29
N PHE A 141 -20.30 27.38 26.85
CA PHE A 141 -19.07 27.42 27.65
C PHE A 141 -19.25 28.18 28.95
N PHE A 142 -19.91 29.35 28.93
CA PHE A 142 -20.14 30.12 30.15
C PHE A 142 -21.17 29.45 31.05
N ASP A 143 -22.22 28.83 30.50
CA ASP A 143 -23.24 28.12 31.27
C ASP A 143 -22.69 26.89 32.02
N GLN A 144 -21.78 26.15 31.39
CA GLN A 144 -21.16 24.96 32.00
C GLN A 144 -19.91 25.28 32.81
N SER A 145 -19.47 26.56 32.83
CA SER A 145 -18.27 26.96 33.56
C SER A 145 -18.55 27.12 35.05
N PHE A 146 -17.63 26.61 35.87
CA PHE A 146 -17.71 26.76 37.32
C PHE A 146 -17.29 28.18 37.75
N GLU A 147 -17.78 28.66 38.88
CA GLU A 147 -17.54 30.03 39.35
C GLU A 147 -16.04 30.38 39.50
N TYR A 148 -15.22 29.46 40.01
CA TYR A 148 -13.76 29.67 40.08
C TYR A 148 -13.10 29.81 38.70
N GLN A 149 -13.68 29.21 37.66
CA GLN A 149 -13.23 29.30 36.28
C GLN A 149 -13.58 30.66 35.67
N LEU A 150 -14.77 31.18 35.99
CA LEU A 150 -15.20 32.53 35.63
C LEU A 150 -14.33 33.59 36.29
N GLN A 151 -13.92 33.37 37.54
CA GLN A 151 -12.99 34.26 38.24
C GLN A 151 -11.64 34.35 37.52
N TRP A 152 -11.12 33.23 37.01
CA TRP A 152 -9.90 33.23 36.19
C TRP A 152 -10.08 33.88 34.83
N TYR A 153 -11.25 33.72 34.21
CA TYR A 153 -11.58 34.39 32.95
C TYR A 153 -11.58 35.91 33.13
N ARG A 154 -12.25 36.42 34.17
CA ARG A 154 -12.29 37.85 34.52
C ARG A 154 -10.91 38.39 34.87
N ALA A 155 -10.14 37.68 35.70
CA ALA A 155 -8.76 38.04 36.02
C ALA A 155 -7.86 38.06 34.77
N GLY A 156 -8.20 37.26 33.75
CA GLY A 156 -7.50 37.22 32.48
C GLY A 156 -7.75 38.36 31.52
N LEU A 157 -8.86 39.07 31.71
CA LEU A 157 -9.15 40.33 31.02
C LEU A 157 -8.49 41.51 31.74
N ALA A 158 -8.42 41.47 33.08
CA ALA A 158 -7.89 42.55 33.90
C ALA A 158 -6.35 42.55 34.01
N HIS A 159 -5.69 41.39 34.05
CA HIS A 159 -4.26 41.29 34.34
C HIS A 159 -3.46 40.61 33.22
N ARG A 160 -2.39 41.29 32.78
CA ARG A 160 -1.47 40.81 31.73
C ARG A 160 -0.64 39.59 32.15
N ILE A 161 -0.17 39.56 33.39
CA ILE A 161 0.61 38.47 34.00
C ILE A 161 -0.24 37.90 35.14
N ARG A 162 -0.32 36.57 35.26
CA ARG A 162 -1.23 35.88 36.16
C ARG A 162 -0.50 34.72 36.85
N ASP A 163 -0.35 34.82 38.17
CA ASP A 163 0.19 33.76 39.00
C ASP A 163 -0.98 32.95 39.59
N ILE A 164 -1.35 31.87 38.91
CA ILE A 164 -2.50 31.03 39.29
C ILE A 164 -2.01 29.66 39.71
N LEU A 165 -2.30 29.30 40.96
CA LEU A 165 -2.01 27.98 41.50
C LEU A 165 -3.10 26.97 41.06
N LYS A 166 -2.86 26.23 39.98
CA LYS A 166 -3.78 25.17 39.51
C LYS A 166 -3.43 23.83 40.15
N SER A 167 -4.33 23.25 40.94
CA SER A 167 -4.13 21.92 41.52
C SER A 167 -4.37 20.80 40.50
N ALA A 168 -3.47 19.81 40.46
CA ALA A 168 -3.51 18.73 39.47
C ALA A 168 -4.71 17.78 39.61
N ARG A 169 -5.28 17.64 40.83
CA ARG A 169 -6.45 16.78 41.10
C ARG A 169 -7.75 17.35 40.52
N LEU A 170 -7.99 18.65 40.64
CA LEU A 170 -9.20 19.28 40.12
C LEU A 170 -9.22 19.33 38.58
N ALA A 171 -8.05 19.38 37.95
CA ALA A 171 -7.92 19.41 36.48
C ALA A 171 -8.42 18.15 35.76
N ARG A 172 -8.51 17.00 36.46
CA ARG A 172 -9.01 15.73 35.89
C ARG A 172 -10.56 15.62 35.92
N ARG A 173 -11.22 16.41 36.78
CA ARG A 173 -12.69 16.37 36.99
C ARG A 173 -13.43 17.52 36.31
N SER A 174 -12.74 18.61 35.94
CA SER A 174 -13.33 19.61 35.05
C SER A 174 -13.43 19.04 33.64
N THR A 175 -14.59 18.48 33.31
CA THR A 175 -14.89 17.82 32.03
C THR A 175 -15.02 18.83 30.89
N PHE A 176 -13.96 19.59 30.60
CA PHE A 176 -13.87 20.32 29.33
C PHE A 176 -12.69 19.74 28.54
N PRO A 177 -12.91 18.69 27.74
CA PRO A 177 -11.85 18.13 26.93
C PRO A 177 -11.42 19.17 25.90
N ALA A 178 -10.13 19.18 25.56
CA ALA A 178 -9.50 20.01 24.53
C ALA A 178 -10.17 19.95 23.12
N ARG A 179 -11.29 19.21 22.99
CA ARG A 179 -12.16 19.05 21.82
C ARG A 179 -12.94 20.33 21.47
N HIS A 180 -13.29 21.18 22.44
CA HIS A 180 -14.01 22.44 22.20
C HIS A 180 -13.10 23.64 21.87
N CYS A 181 -11.79 23.51 22.06
CA CYS A 181 -10.82 24.57 21.74
C CYS A 181 -10.51 24.72 20.24
N CYS A 182 -11.22 24.01 19.37
CA CYS A 182 -11.07 24.18 17.92
C CYS A 182 -11.60 25.53 17.43
N ALA A 183 -12.35 26.27 18.26
CA ALA A 183 -12.78 27.63 17.96
C ALA A 183 -11.60 28.61 18.12
N ARG A 184 -11.08 29.08 16.99
CA ARG A 184 -10.05 30.13 16.91
C ARG A 184 -10.61 31.52 17.25
N SER A 185 -11.79 31.61 17.85
CA SER A 185 -12.63 32.80 17.81
C SER A 185 -12.18 33.91 18.76
N ARG A 186 -11.64 33.62 19.95
CA ARG A 186 -11.09 34.66 20.83
C ARG A 186 -9.86 34.19 21.62
N PRO A 187 -8.74 34.95 21.59
CA PRO A 187 -7.48 34.53 22.22
C PRO A 187 -7.55 34.42 23.75
N ALA A 188 -8.55 35.03 24.40
CA ALA A 188 -8.71 34.98 25.85
C ALA A 188 -9.16 33.61 26.38
N ILE A 189 -10.09 32.95 25.68
CA ILE A 189 -10.64 31.64 26.06
C ILE A 189 -9.62 30.53 25.73
N THR A 190 -9.02 30.59 24.55
CA THR A 190 -8.07 29.56 24.06
C THR A 190 -6.73 29.57 24.78
N ARG A 191 -6.20 30.73 25.21
CA ARG A 191 -4.89 30.80 25.90
C ARG A 191 -4.87 30.21 27.30
N PHE A 192 -6.03 30.06 27.94
CA PHE A 192 -6.10 29.76 29.37
C PHE A 192 -6.68 28.39 29.70
N PHE A 193 -7.73 27.96 28.99
CA PHE A 193 -8.33 26.64 29.20
C PHE A 193 -7.64 25.54 28.39
N CYS A 194 -7.03 25.89 27.25
CA CYS A 194 -6.25 24.97 26.44
C CYS A 194 -4.76 25.25 26.57
N ARG A 195 -4.04 24.30 27.18
CA ARG A 195 -2.57 24.27 27.17
C ARG A 195 -2.07 24.54 25.74
N PRO A 196 -1.01 25.36 25.55
CA PRO A 196 -0.28 25.37 24.30
C PRO A 196 0.57 24.09 24.28
N VAL A 197 -0.07 22.95 24.01
CA VAL A 197 0.69 21.80 23.53
C VAL A 197 1.17 22.22 22.15
N LYS A 198 2.48 22.44 21.96
CA LYS A 198 3.15 22.58 20.66
C LYS A 198 3.06 21.28 19.85
N ARG A 199 1.87 20.70 19.75
CA ARG A 199 1.49 19.75 18.71
C ARG A 199 0.42 20.49 17.94
N ARG A 200 0.56 20.61 16.62
CA ARG A 200 -0.54 21.03 15.75
C ARG A 200 -1.76 20.18 16.16
N LEU A 201 -2.70 20.77 16.90
CA LEU A 201 -3.98 20.15 17.18
C LEU A 201 -4.74 20.17 15.86
N THR A 202 -4.48 19.18 15.02
CA THR A 202 -5.34 18.87 13.90
C THR A 202 -6.59 18.25 14.52
N CYS A 203 -7.67 19.03 14.63
CA CYS A 203 -8.97 18.48 15.00
C CYS A 203 -9.35 17.45 13.92
N SER A 204 -9.31 16.17 14.27
CA SER A 204 -9.68 15.09 13.35
C SER A 204 -11.16 15.22 13.00
N GLY A 205 -11.53 14.96 11.74
CA GLY A 205 -12.88 15.20 11.22
C GLY A 205 -14.00 14.56 12.05
N ASN A 206 -13.73 13.41 12.69
CA ASN A 206 -14.71 12.70 13.52
C ASN A 206 -15.06 13.40 14.84
N THR A 207 -14.23 14.31 15.34
CA THR A 207 -14.54 15.06 16.57
C THR A 207 -15.49 16.23 16.34
N LEU A 208 -15.63 16.66 15.08
CA LEU A 208 -16.44 17.81 14.70
C LEU A 208 -17.85 17.43 14.23
N SER A 209 -18.03 16.21 13.72
CA SER A 209 -19.38 15.66 13.47
C SER A 209 -20.13 15.54 14.79
N SER A 210 -19.53 14.88 15.79
CA SER A 210 -20.14 14.70 17.12
C SER A 210 -20.49 16.02 17.81
N LEU A 211 -19.77 17.11 17.52
CA LEU A 211 -19.98 18.42 18.11
C LEU A 211 -21.08 19.21 17.39
N ARG A 212 -21.21 19.04 16.06
CA ARG A 212 -22.36 19.55 15.29
C ARG A 212 -23.64 18.81 15.68
N ASP A 213 -23.58 17.48 15.77
CA ASP A 213 -24.73 16.64 16.10
C ASP A 213 -25.28 16.98 17.49
N TRP A 214 -24.39 17.26 18.45
CA TRP A 214 -24.76 17.73 19.79
C TRP A 214 -25.37 19.14 19.78
N LEU A 215 -24.82 20.09 19.03
CA LEU A 215 -25.38 21.45 18.86
C LEU A 215 -26.75 21.48 18.16
N THR A 216 -27.12 20.42 17.43
CA THR A 216 -28.43 20.26 16.77
C THR A 216 -29.45 19.48 17.59
N SER A 217 -29.03 18.86 18.70
CA SER A 217 -29.86 17.97 19.53
C SER A 217 -30.36 18.62 20.84
N THR A 218 -30.09 19.91 21.04
CA THR A 218 -30.63 20.78 22.09
C THR A 218 -31.36 21.95 21.46
#